data_AF-A0A4S3TR72-F1
#
_entry.id   AF-A0A4S3TR72-F1
#
_cell.length_a   1.000
_cell.length_b   1.000
_cell.length_c   1.000
_cell.angle_alpha   90.00
_cell.angle_beta   90.00
_cell.angle_gamma   90.00
#
_symmetry.space_group_name_H-M   'P 1'
#
loop_
_entity.id
_entity.type
_entity.pdbx_description
1 polymer ?
#
loop_
_entity_poly.entity_id
_entity_poly.type
_entity_poly.pdbx_seq_one_letter_code
_entity_poly.pdbx_strand_id
1 'polypeptide(L)'
;MTTNDRTVDGADESLSVQSILDLVERLTELDDKRQTTFARELESDADQFSETREVLKTQQACLNRLEEALAAERRSLACLEDGTAHLSTAQAVRHRDRSIEKLRQHNDTIRQFREEMAALVDAVETNVDRLERDGDQAVLLDSHAHLEGAIAALETHNDTIDDVDQNLRILQAYLR
;
A
#
# COMPACT_ATOMS: atom_id res chain seq x y z
N MET A 1 -47.58 -1.54 -9.38
CA MET A 1 -46.34 -1.23 -10.12
C MET A 1 -45.45 -0.41 -9.19
N THR A 2 -44.58 -1.10 -8.46
CA THR A 2 -43.59 -0.51 -7.55
C THR A 2 -42.27 -0.46 -8.30
N THR A 3 -41.90 0.72 -8.81
CA THR A 3 -40.56 0.96 -9.35
C THR A 3 -39.62 1.26 -8.19
N ASN A 4 -38.66 0.36 -8.00
CA ASN A 4 -37.52 0.50 -7.10
C ASN A 4 -36.76 1.79 -7.43
N ASP A 5 -36.87 2.75 -6.53
CA ASP A 5 -35.91 3.85 -6.39
C ASP A 5 -34.70 3.30 -5.64
N ARG A 6 -33.79 2.65 -6.38
CA ARG A 6 -32.45 2.38 -5.89
C ARG A 6 -31.66 3.66 -6.11
N THR A 7 -31.72 4.54 -5.12
CA THR A 7 -30.63 5.44 -4.79
C THR A 7 -29.35 4.60 -4.73
N VAL A 8 -28.56 4.66 -5.80
CA VAL A 8 -27.15 4.28 -5.75
C VAL A 8 -26.54 5.28 -4.79
N ASP A 9 -26.38 4.82 -3.56
CA ASP A 9 -25.69 5.49 -2.48
C ASP A 9 -24.25 5.72 -2.96
N GLY A 10 -24.03 6.89 -3.58
CA GLY A 10 -22.74 7.34 -4.11
C GLY A 10 -21.79 7.77 -3.00
N ALA A 11 -21.76 6.99 -1.93
CA ALA A 11 -20.89 7.11 -0.78
C ALA A 11 -20.08 5.82 -0.64
N ASP A 12 -19.33 5.50 -1.69
CA ASP A 12 -18.07 4.79 -1.53
C ASP A 12 -17.09 5.69 -2.27
N GLU A 13 -16.51 6.66 -1.56
CA GLU A 13 -15.31 7.34 -1.99
C GLU A 13 -14.30 6.25 -2.29
N SER A 14 -14.27 5.84 -3.55
CA SER A 14 -13.36 4.87 -4.11
C SER A 14 -11.99 5.18 -3.54
N LEU A 15 -11.51 4.31 -2.64
CA LEU A 15 -10.10 4.21 -2.28
C LEU A 15 -9.36 4.05 -3.60
N SER A 16 -8.92 5.18 -4.11
CA SER A 16 -8.41 5.32 -5.48
C SER A 16 -6.93 4.98 -5.45
N VAL A 17 -6.33 4.77 -6.62
CA VAL A 17 -4.86 4.66 -6.77
C VAL A 17 -4.16 5.80 -6.01
N GLN A 18 -4.73 7.02 -6.02
CA GLN A 18 -4.18 8.14 -5.24
C GLN A 18 -4.20 7.87 -3.73
N SER A 19 -5.29 7.32 -3.19
CA SER A 19 -5.38 6.98 -1.77
C SER A 19 -4.33 5.94 -1.36
N ILE A 20 -4.02 4.99 -2.26
CA ILE A 20 -2.94 4.02 -2.06
C ILE A 20 -1.58 4.72 -2.02
N LEU A 21 -1.31 5.63 -2.96
CA LEU A 21 -0.07 6.39 -3.00
C LEU A 21 0.10 7.27 -1.75
N ASP A 22 -0.96 7.95 -1.31
CA ASP A 22 -0.96 8.77 -0.09
C ASP A 22 -0.63 7.92 1.15
N LEU A 23 -1.15 6.68 1.24
CA LEU A 23 -0.85 5.75 2.33
C LEU A 23 0.59 5.23 2.29
N VAL A 24 1.13 4.99 1.09
CA VAL A 24 2.54 4.61 0.89
C VAL A 24 3.46 5.74 1.31
N GLU A 25 3.22 6.98 0.86
CA GLU A 25 3.98 8.16 1.26
C GLU A 25 3.94 8.33 2.79
N ARG A 26 2.75 8.19 3.38
CA ARG A 26 2.57 8.26 4.83
C ARG A 26 3.35 7.19 5.58
N LEU A 27 3.46 5.97 5.04
CA LEU A 27 4.26 4.91 5.65
C LEU A 27 5.75 5.24 5.67
N THR A 28 6.26 5.85 4.60
CA THR A 28 7.65 6.32 4.53
C THR A 28 7.92 7.43 5.56
N GLU A 29 7.03 8.42 5.67
CA GLU A 29 7.15 9.47 6.70
C GLU A 29 7.13 8.90 8.12
N LEU A 30 6.28 7.90 8.37
CA LEU A 30 6.21 7.24 9.66
C LEU A 30 7.47 6.40 9.96
N ASP A 31 8.10 5.84 8.94
CA ASP A 31 9.38 5.13 9.08
C ASP A 31 10.50 6.08 9.52
N ASP A 32 10.65 7.21 8.84
CA ASP A 32 11.61 8.26 9.21
C ASP A 32 11.38 8.78 10.64
N LYS A 33 10.10 8.99 10.98
CA LYS A 33 9.72 9.38 12.34
C LYS A 33 10.10 8.31 13.34
N ARG A 34 9.82 7.04 13.07
CA ARG A 34 10.16 5.92 13.96
C ARG A 34 11.66 5.88 14.20
N GLN A 35 12.48 5.96 13.15
CA GLN A 35 13.94 5.93 13.26
C GLN A 35 14.45 7.07 14.13
N THR A 36 13.95 8.28 13.91
CA THR A 36 14.34 9.48 14.68
C THR A 36 13.90 9.37 16.15
N THR A 37 12.67 8.92 16.40
CA THR A 37 12.12 8.72 17.74
C THR A 37 12.91 7.66 18.50
N PHE A 38 13.20 6.53 17.87
CA PHE A 38 13.95 5.42 18.45
C PHE A 38 15.38 5.85 18.82
N ALA A 39 16.09 6.53 17.92
CA ALA A 39 17.44 7.03 18.18
C ALA A 39 17.48 7.96 19.40
N ARG A 40 16.53 8.89 19.50
CA ARG A 40 16.43 9.79 20.65
C ARG A 40 16.12 9.04 21.94
N GLU A 41 15.18 8.09 21.92
CA GLU A 41 14.81 7.31 23.12
C GLU A 41 16.01 6.49 23.62
N LEU A 42 16.79 5.90 22.70
CA LEU A 42 18.02 5.17 23.01
C LEU A 42 19.10 6.06 23.65
N GLU A 43 19.28 7.29 23.18
CA GLU A 43 20.24 8.24 23.76
C GLU A 43 19.81 8.77 25.14
N SER A 44 18.50 8.83 25.38
CA SER A 44 17.93 9.44 26.58
C SER A 44 17.93 8.52 27.81
N ASP A 45 18.45 7.29 27.71
CA ASP A 45 18.33 6.25 28.74
C ASP A 45 16.86 6.08 29.18
N ALA A 46 15.93 6.29 28.24
CA ALA A 46 14.51 6.13 28.53
C ALA A 46 14.25 4.64 28.84
N ASP A 47 13.80 4.36 30.06
CA ASP A 47 13.48 2.99 30.50
C ASP A 47 12.40 2.30 29.64
N GLN A 48 11.73 3.04 28.74
CA GLN A 48 10.63 2.56 27.90
C GLN A 48 10.61 3.28 26.55
N PHE A 49 10.56 2.52 25.45
CA PHE A 49 10.44 3.03 24.07
C PHE A 49 8.98 3.41 23.74
N SER A 50 8.36 4.17 24.64
CA SER A 50 6.92 4.44 24.61
C SER A 50 6.49 5.23 23.37
N GLU A 51 7.29 6.20 22.94
CA GLU A 51 6.99 6.98 21.74
C GLU A 51 7.24 6.18 20.47
N THR A 52 8.30 5.36 20.43
CA THR A 52 8.52 4.43 19.31
C THR A 52 7.33 3.47 19.15
N ARG A 53 6.78 2.95 20.24
CA ARG A 53 5.59 2.09 20.21
C ARG A 53 4.35 2.81 19.66
N GLU A 54 4.15 4.07 20.00
CA GLU A 54 3.03 4.84 19.44
C GLU A 54 3.20 5.07 17.92
N VAL A 55 4.44 5.27 17.45
CA VAL A 55 4.72 5.34 16.01
C VAL A 55 4.45 3.99 15.34
N LEU A 56 4.90 2.87 15.93
CA LEU A 56 4.66 1.51 15.41
C LEU A 56 3.16 1.20 15.29
N LYS A 57 2.35 1.53 16.32
CA LYS A 57 0.88 1.40 16.26
C LYS A 57 0.28 2.21 15.11
N THR A 58 0.81 3.41 14.88
CA THR A 58 0.37 4.26 13.76
C THR A 58 0.76 3.66 12.41
N GLN A 59 1.95 3.07 12.29
CA GLN A 59 2.37 2.33 11.09
C GLN A 59 1.45 1.14 10.84
N GLN A 60 1.14 0.34 11.86
CA GLN A 60 0.22 -0.79 11.73
C GLN A 60 -1.18 -0.37 11.27
N ALA A 61 -1.72 0.73 11.84
CA ALA A 61 -3.00 1.27 11.41
C ALA A 61 -2.96 1.74 9.95
N CYS A 62 -1.84 2.31 9.49
CA CYS A 62 -1.65 2.70 8.10
C CYS A 62 -1.60 1.47 7.17
N LEU A 63 -0.87 0.42 7.55
CA LEU A 63 -0.80 -0.84 6.80
C LEU A 63 -2.16 -1.52 6.65
N ASN A 64 -3.00 -1.48 7.68
CA ASN A 64 -4.36 -2.03 7.63
C ASN A 64 -5.23 -1.25 6.64
N ARG A 65 -5.15 0.09 6.64
CA ARG A 65 -5.86 0.93 5.67
C ARG A 65 -5.36 0.70 4.24
N LEU A 66 -4.06 0.47 4.06
CA LEU A 66 -3.49 0.15 2.75
C LEU A 66 -4.02 -1.18 2.22
N GLU A 67 -4.17 -2.20 3.09
CA GLU A 67 -4.79 -3.47 2.72
C GLU A 67 -6.27 -3.31 2.30
N GLU A 68 -7.04 -2.51 3.04
CA GLU A 68 -8.43 -2.18 2.69
C GLU A 68 -8.53 -1.46 1.34
N ALA A 69 -7.61 -0.52 1.07
CA ALA A 69 -7.53 0.21 -0.19
C ALA A 69 -7.21 -0.72 -1.37
N LEU A 70 -6.21 -1.59 -1.23
CA LEU A 70 -5.87 -2.60 -2.24
C LEU A 70 -7.04 -3.56 -2.51
N ALA A 71 -7.77 -3.96 -1.47
CA ALA A 71 -8.95 -4.82 -1.63
C ALA A 71 -10.11 -4.09 -2.37
N ALA A 72 -10.27 -2.79 -2.16
CA ALA A 72 -11.21 -1.97 -2.92
C ALA A 72 -10.79 -1.79 -4.38
N GLU A 73 -9.51 -1.54 -4.63
CA GLU A 73 -8.97 -1.39 -5.99
C GLU A 73 -9.13 -2.69 -6.80
N ARG A 74 -8.81 -3.84 -6.21
CA ARG A 74 -9.02 -5.16 -6.84
C ARG A 74 -10.47 -5.40 -7.25
N ARG A 75 -11.43 -5.01 -6.40
CA ARG A 75 -12.87 -5.08 -6.74
C ARG A 75 -13.21 -4.14 -7.89
N SER A 76 -12.67 -2.92 -7.88
CA SER A 76 -12.87 -1.94 -8.95
C SER A 76 -12.29 -2.43 -10.29
N LEU A 77 -11.14 -3.09 -10.25
CA LEU A 77 -10.50 -3.72 -11.41
C LEU A 77 -11.37 -4.85 -11.98
N ALA A 78 -11.91 -5.73 -11.13
CA ALA A 78 -12.85 -6.76 -11.59
C ALA A 78 -14.09 -6.16 -12.29
N CYS A 79 -14.65 -5.08 -11.74
CA CYS A 79 -15.74 -4.34 -12.38
C CYS A 79 -15.33 -3.72 -13.73
N LEU A 80 -14.10 -3.21 -13.85
CA LEU A 80 -13.57 -2.68 -15.11
C LEU A 80 -13.42 -3.79 -16.16
N GLU A 81 -12.91 -4.96 -15.77
CA GLU A 81 -12.79 -6.14 -16.64
C GLU A 81 -14.16 -6.54 -17.21
N ASP A 82 -15.15 -6.71 -16.34
CA ASP A 82 -16.52 -7.05 -16.73
C ASP A 82 -17.14 -5.95 -17.61
N GLY A 83 -16.97 -4.69 -17.20
CA GLY A 83 -17.50 -3.51 -17.89
C GLY A 83 -16.92 -3.31 -19.29
N THR A 84 -15.71 -3.81 -19.57
CA THR A 84 -15.02 -3.68 -20.86
C THR A 84 -14.99 -4.97 -21.67
N ALA A 85 -15.67 -6.02 -21.21
CA ALA A 85 -15.75 -7.33 -21.87
C ALA A 85 -16.37 -7.27 -23.28
N HIS A 86 -17.24 -6.28 -23.53
CA HIS A 86 -17.99 -6.11 -24.77
C HIS A 86 -17.23 -5.40 -25.91
N LEU A 87 -16.02 -4.89 -25.63
CA LEU A 87 -15.18 -4.25 -26.64
C LEU A 87 -14.82 -5.27 -27.75
N SER A 88 -15.17 -4.96 -29.00
CA SER A 88 -14.95 -5.86 -30.15
C SER A 88 -13.83 -5.41 -31.07
N THR A 89 -13.48 -4.11 -31.06
CA THR A 89 -12.39 -3.58 -31.88
C THR A 89 -11.06 -4.12 -31.38
N ALA A 90 -10.25 -4.74 -32.26
CA ALA A 90 -8.97 -5.35 -31.89
C ALA A 90 -7.97 -4.37 -31.23
N GLN A 91 -8.08 -3.06 -31.50
CA GLN A 91 -7.33 -2.03 -30.79
C GLN A 91 -7.87 -1.81 -29.37
N ALA A 92 -9.19 -1.69 -29.20
CA ALA A 92 -9.83 -1.50 -27.91
C ALA A 92 -9.60 -2.71 -26.97
N VAL A 93 -9.67 -3.94 -27.49
CA VAL A 93 -9.34 -5.16 -26.74
C VAL A 93 -7.88 -5.16 -26.28
N ARG A 94 -6.94 -4.85 -27.17
CA ARG A 94 -5.50 -4.80 -26.81
C ARG A 94 -5.20 -3.71 -25.77
N HIS A 95 -5.82 -2.54 -25.88
CA HIS A 95 -5.66 -1.48 -24.89
C HIS A 95 -6.25 -1.87 -23.55
N ARG A 96 -7.45 -2.48 -23.54
CA ARG A 96 -8.09 -3.00 -22.33
C ARG A 96 -7.19 -4.01 -21.62
N ASP A 97 -6.76 -5.05 -22.32
CA ASP A 97 -5.97 -6.14 -21.73
C ASP A 97 -4.65 -5.59 -21.17
N ARG A 98 -4.01 -4.64 -21.88
CA ARG A 98 -2.79 -3.99 -21.38
C ARG A 98 -3.03 -3.12 -20.15
N SER A 99 -4.15 -2.39 -20.07
CA SER A 99 -4.49 -1.57 -18.90
C SER A 99 -4.77 -2.44 -17.68
N ILE A 100 -5.57 -3.51 -17.84
CA ILE A 100 -5.87 -4.47 -16.79
C ILE A 100 -4.58 -5.10 -16.26
N GLU A 101 -3.72 -5.57 -17.16
CA GLU A 101 -2.47 -6.21 -16.78
C GLU A 101 -1.58 -5.28 -15.96
N LYS A 102 -1.42 -4.03 -16.38
CA LYS A 102 -0.63 -3.06 -15.61
C LYS A 102 -1.23 -2.71 -14.26
N LEU A 103 -2.55 -2.57 -14.17
CA LEU A 103 -3.21 -2.33 -12.89
C LEU A 103 -3.07 -3.54 -11.95
N ARG A 104 -3.08 -4.77 -12.47
CA ARG A 104 -2.78 -5.97 -11.67
C ARG A 104 -1.34 -5.93 -11.15
N GLN A 105 -0.38 -5.57 -12.00
CA GLN A 105 1.02 -5.40 -11.61
C GLN A 105 1.22 -4.30 -10.55
N HIS A 106 0.55 -3.15 -10.71
CA HIS A 106 0.48 -2.10 -9.69
C HIS A 106 -0.02 -2.64 -8.35
N ASN A 107 -1.16 -3.34 -8.34
CA ASN A 107 -1.73 -3.92 -7.12
C ASN A 107 -0.79 -4.95 -6.46
N ASP A 108 -0.10 -5.78 -7.26
CA ASP A 108 0.80 -6.79 -6.73
C ASP A 108 2.09 -6.21 -6.16
N THR A 109 2.69 -5.20 -6.82
CA THR A 109 3.89 -4.51 -6.32
C THR A 109 3.61 -3.74 -5.03
N ILE A 110 2.50 -3.01 -4.93
CA ILE A 110 2.12 -2.34 -3.68
C ILE A 110 1.78 -3.34 -2.57
N ARG A 111 1.15 -4.47 -2.91
CA ARG A 111 0.94 -5.53 -1.92
C ARG A 111 2.25 -6.07 -1.38
N GLN A 112 3.25 -6.31 -2.24
CA GLN A 112 4.58 -6.74 -1.81
C GLN A 112 5.22 -5.69 -0.88
N PHE A 113 5.18 -4.41 -1.25
CA PHE A 113 5.62 -3.32 -0.37
C PHE A 113 4.96 -3.38 1.02
N ARG A 114 3.64 -3.56 1.06
CA ARG A 114 2.88 -3.67 2.32
C ARG A 114 3.30 -4.89 3.14
N GLU A 115 3.51 -6.04 2.49
CA GLU A 115 3.97 -7.28 3.16
C GLU A 115 5.36 -7.09 3.79
N GLU A 116 6.30 -6.46 3.08
CA GLU A 116 7.64 -6.17 3.59
C GLU A 116 7.62 -5.13 4.73
N MET A 117 6.83 -4.06 4.60
CA MET A 117 6.68 -3.07 5.67
C MET A 117 6.03 -3.64 6.92
N ALA A 118 5.08 -4.58 6.78
CA ALA A 118 4.51 -5.29 7.93
C ALA A 118 5.56 -6.14 8.64
N ALA A 119 6.36 -6.91 7.89
CA ALA A 119 7.44 -7.70 8.46
C ALA A 119 8.50 -6.84 9.15
N LEU A 120 8.81 -5.66 8.58
CA LEU A 120 9.67 -4.67 9.20
C LEU A 120 9.12 -4.16 10.53
N VAL A 121 7.83 -3.78 10.58
CA VAL A 121 7.17 -3.31 11.80
C VAL A 121 7.20 -4.39 12.88
N ASP A 122 6.86 -5.62 12.54
CA ASP A 122 6.89 -6.77 13.47
C ASP A 122 8.31 -7.05 14.01
N ALA A 123 9.32 -6.98 13.12
CA ALA A 123 10.72 -7.17 13.51
C ALA A 123 11.20 -6.06 14.46
N VAL A 124 10.84 -4.80 14.18
CA VAL A 124 11.20 -3.66 15.03
C VAL A 124 10.46 -3.70 16.37
N GLU A 125 9.18 -4.05 16.39
CA GLU A 125 8.43 -4.22 17.65
C GLU A 125 9.06 -5.31 18.51
N THR A 126 9.41 -6.45 17.91
CA THR A 126 10.12 -7.53 18.60
C THR A 126 11.47 -7.07 19.14
N ASN A 127 12.20 -6.24 18.39
CA ASN A 127 13.49 -5.70 18.80
C ASN A 127 13.36 -4.74 19.99
N VAL A 128 12.35 -3.86 19.97
CA VAL A 128 12.02 -2.99 21.10
C VAL A 128 11.72 -3.81 22.36
N ASP A 129 10.89 -4.85 22.24
CA ASP A 129 10.57 -5.74 23.36
C ASP A 129 11.78 -6.51 23.91
N ARG A 130 12.78 -6.80 23.06
CA ARG A 130 14.04 -7.43 23.49
C ARG A 130 14.95 -6.44 24.17
N LEU A 131 15.09 -5.23 23.63
CA LEU A 131 15.91 -4.18 24.24
C LEU A 131 15.40 -3.81 25.63
N GLU A 132 14.09 -3.70 25.84
CA GLU A 132 13.55 -3.40 27.17
C GLU A 132 13.76 -4.53 28.19
N ARG A 133 13.80 -5.79 27.72
CA ARG A 133 13.95 -6.96 28.61
C ARG A 133 15.40 -7.28 28.90
N ASP A 134 16.24 -7.26 27.88
CA ASP A 134 17.58 -7.84 27.86
C ASP A 134 18.68 -6.75 27.72
N GLY A 135 18.30 -5.49 27.47
CA GLY A 135 19.22 -4.36 27.31
C GLY A 135 20.24 -4.61 26.21
N ASP A 136 21.50 -4.28 26.49
CA ASP A 136 22.63 -4.42 25.57
C ASP A 136 22.93 -5.88 25.15
N GLN A 137 22.33 -6.87 25.81
CA GLN A 137 22.49 -8.29 25.47
C GLN A 137 21.44 -8.77 24.46
N ALA A 138 20.50 -7.91 24.07
CA ALA A 138 19.45 -8.24 23.12
C ALA A 138 20.04 -8.63 21.75
N VAL A 139 19.65 -9.81 21.25
CA VAL A 139 19.90 -10.20 19.86
C VAL A 139 18.76 -9.67 19.01
N LEU A 140 19.06 -8.71 18.14
CA LEU A 140 18.07 -8.05 17.30
C LEU A 140 17.82 -8.86 16.01
N LEU A 141 16.56 -8.91 15.60
CA LEU A 141 16.14 -9.35 14.29
C LEU A 141 16.60 -8.36 13.22
N ASP A 142 16.94 -8.86 12.05
CA ASP A 142 17.30 -8.05 10.90
C ASP A 142 16.05 -7.42 10.27
N SER A 143 15.79 -6.16 10.60
CA SER A 143 14.73 -5.36 9.96
C SER A 143 15.19 -4.68 8.67
N HIS A 144 16.49 -4.68 8.36
CA HIS A 144 17.02 -3.99 7.18
C HIS A 144 16.67 -4.71 5.89
N ALA A 145 16.73 -6.04 5.89
CA ALA A 145 16.33 -6.86 4.74
C ALA A 145 14.89 -6.55 4.29
N HIS A 146 13.97 -6.34 5.24
CA HIS A 146 12.59 -5.98 4.94
C HIS A 146 12.45 -4.55 4.38
N LEU A 147 13.28 -3.61 4.84
CA LEU A 147 13.29 -2.26 4.28
C LEU A 147 13.76 -2.28 2.82
N GLU A 148 14.83 -3.02 2.53
CA GLU A 148 15.34 -3.19 1.16
C GLU A 148 14.28 -3.83 0.24
N GLY A 149 13.57 -4.85 0.74
CA GLY A 149 12.45 -5.47 0.03
C GLY A 149 11.32 -4.49 -0.28
N ALA A 150 10.94 -3.66 0.70
CA ALA A 150 9.92 -2.63 0.53
C ALA A 150 10.35 -1.58 -0.52
N ILE A 151 11.59 -1.10 -0.46
CA ILE A 151 12.14 -0.14 -1.44
C ILE A 151 12.13 -0.73 -2.85
N ALA A 152 12.62 -1.97 -3.02
CA ALA A 152 12.63 -2.64 -4.32
C ALA A 152 11.22 -2.82 -4.92
N ALA A 153 10.22 -3.08 -4.06
CA ALA A 153 8.83 -3.15 -4.48
C ALA A 153 8.30 -1.78 -4.97
N LEU A 154 8.67 -0.68 -4.31
CA LEU A 154 8.30 0.68 -4.74
C LEU A 154 8.99 1.09 -6.04
N GLU A 155 10.25 0.74 -6.23
CA GLU A 155 10.97 1.00 -7.49
C GLU A 155 10.27 0.29 -8.65
N THR A 156 9.94 -0.99 -8.48
CA THR A 156 9.20 -1.79 -9.48
C THR A 156 7.81 -1.21 -9.75
N HIS A 157 7.13 -0.74 -8.70
CA HIS A 157 5.85 -0.06 -8.83
C HIS A 157 5.95 1.21 -9.69
N ASN A 158 6.95 2.06 -9.43
CA ASN A 158 7.12 3.33 -10.13
C ASN A 158 7.37 3.13 -11.63
N ASP A 159 8.16 2.12 -11.99
CA ASP A 159 8.36 1.73 -13.39
C ASP A 159 7.05 1.29 -14.06
N THR A 160 6.10 0.73 -13.29
CA THR A 160 4.82 0.22 -13.79
C THR A 160 3.78 1.33 -13.97
N ILE A 161 3.71 2.31 -13.05
CA ILE A 161 2.61 3.28 -12.98
C ILE A 161 2.70 4.39 -14.04
N ASP A 162 3.90 4.83 -14.43
CA ASP A 162 4.12 5.81 -15.51
C ASP A 162 3.43 5.40 -16.82
N ASP A 163 3.32 4.10 -16.98
CA ASP A 163 2.86 3.42 -18.16
C ASP A 163 1.33 3.14 -18.11
N VAL A 164 0.70 3.20 -16.93
CA VAL A 164 -0.75 2.98 -16.69
C VAL A 164 -1.58 4.17 -17.14
N ASP A 165 -1.12 5.38 -16.79
CA ASP A 165 -1.89 6.62 -16.94
C ASP A 165 -2.18 6.95 -18.42
N GLN A 166 -1.19 6.70 -19.28
CA GLN A 166 -1.33 6.83 -20.73
C GLN A 166 -2.34 5.83 -21.31
N ASN A 167 -2.34 4.59 -20.80
CA ASN A 167 -3.21 3.53 -21.30
C ASN A 167 -4.67 3.70 -20.87
N LEU A 168 -4.92 4.18 -19.66
CA LEU A 168 -6.27 4.48 -19.16
C LEU A 168 -6.93 5.62 -19.94
N ARG A 169 -6.18 6.68 -20.28
CA ARG A 169 -6.68 7.77 -21.14
C ARG A 169 -7.14 7.27 -22.51
N ILE A 170 -6.39 6.34 -23.11
CA ILE A 170 -6.75 5.73 -24.40
C ILE A 170 -7.99 4.85 -24.25
N LEU A 171 -8.08 4.05 -23.19
CA LEU A 171 -9.24 3.19 -22.93
C LEU A 171 -10.52 4.00 -22.72
N GLN A 172 -10.45 5.09 -21.95
CA GLN A 172 -11.58 6.01 -21.73
C GLN A 172 -12.08 6.65 -23.03
N ALA A 173 -11.19 6.88 -24.01
CA ALA A 173 -11.59 7.39 -25.32
C ALA A 173 -12.42 6.39 -26.13
N TYR A 174 -12.31 5.08 -25.88
CA TYR A 174 -13.12 4.04 -26.53
C TYR A 174 -14.45 3.75 -25.82
N LEU A 175 -14.61 4.21 -24.58
CA LEU A 175 -15.81 3.98 -23.75
C LEU A 175 -16.80 5.16 -23.79
N ARG A 176 -16.49 6.22 -24.55
CA ARG A 176 -17.40 7.34 -24.86
C ARG A 176 -18.05 7.13 -26.22
#